data_AF-A0A662VFI2-F1
#
_entry.id   AF-A0A662VFI2-F1
#
_cell.length_a   1.000
_cell.length_b   1.000
_cell.length_c   1.000
_cell.angle_alpha   90.00
_cell.angle_beta   90.00
_cell.angle_gamma   90.00
#
_symmetry.space_group_name_H-M   'P 1'
#
loop_
_entity.id
_entity.type
_entity.pdbx_description
1 polymer ?
#
loop_
_entity_poly.entity_id
_entity_poly.type
_entity_poly.pdbx_seq_one_letter_code
_entity_poly.pdbx_strand_id
1 'polypeptide(L)'
;ETDASFQYITELSDSTLDEMIEYFLMRGYTPLLGVETRDDVVVLDGENKYLLDPLTLYVMYKADTLKYLVILSRKKNIVFLVPETIRYYAETLFTNRLLDYLDFEKTLNYFEMPIISSRIQKSRLTRNEQAIIQYAIKHKNTAIISDDIKTRKYAEKYGVKAYSSISILYSVKDELEDPLTCIYMLKSIPLIIPPSVMEVFNIA
;
A
#
# COMPACT_ATOMS: atom_id res chain seq x y z
N GLU A 1 -12.06 11.38 -16.85
CA GLU A 1 -11.20 11.08 -15.69
C GLU A 1 -10.06 10.20 -16.14
N THR A 2 -8.82 10.50 -15.76
CA THR A 2 -7.65 9.74 -16.22
C THR A 2 -7.53 8.41 -15.47
N ASP A 3 -7.40 7.31 -16.22
CA ASP A 3 -7.14 5.95 -15.73
C ASP A 3 -5.68 5.72 -15.28
N ALA A 4 -4.94 6.78 -14.98
CA ALA A 4 -3.54 6.70 -14.54
C ALA A 4 -3.45 6.60 -13.02
N SER A 5 -2.58 5.72 -12.51
CA SER A 5 -2.22 5.74 -11.09
C SER A 5 -1.49 7.03 -10.74
N PHE A 6 -1.59 7.43 -9.49
CA PHE A 6 -0.82 8.49 -8.89
C PHE A 6 0.68 8.25 -9.08
N GLN A 7 1.18 7.04 -8.81
CA GLN A 7 2.59 6.70 -9.02
C GLN A 7 3.02 6.87 -10.48
N TYR A 8 2.17 6.50 -11.44
CA TYR A 8 2.48 6.68 -12.86
C TYR A 8 2.57 8.15 -13.25
N ILE A 9 1.66 8.98 -12.75
CA ILE A 9 1.68 10.43 -13.00
C ILE A 9 2.95 11.04 -12.40
N THR A 10 3.31 10.65 -11.16
CA THR A 10 4.52 11.10 -10.47
C THR A 10 5.79 10.69 -11.22
N GLU A 11 5.89 9.44 -11.69
CA GLU A 11 7.04 8.97 -12.48
C GLU A 11 7.13 9.71 -13.82
N LEU A 12 6.00 9.92 -14.49
CA LEU A 12 5.95 10.62 -15.78
C LEU A 12 6.35 12.10 -15.67
N SER A 13 6.08 12.74 -14.53
CA SER A 13 6.43 14.14 -14.28
C SER A 13 7.84 14.33 -13.72
N ASP A 14 8.61 13.26 -13.54
CA ASP A 14 9.94 13.29 -12.91
C ASP A 14 9.93 14.03 -11.56
N SER A 15 8.89 13.78 -10.75
CA SER A 15 8.69 14.41 -9.44
C SER A 15 8.77 13.38 -8.32
N THR A 16 8.97 13.85 -7.09
CA THR A 16 8.80 13.02 -5.90
C THR A 16 7.33 12.84 -5.53
N LEU A 17 7.01 11.83 -4.72
CA LEU A 17 5.65 11.64 -4.19
C LEU A 17 5.19 12.85 -3.36
N ASP A 18 6.07 13.45 -2.57
CA ASP A 18 5.79 14.66 -1.78
C ASP A 18 5.42 15.85 -2.69
N GLU A 19 6.26 16.14 -3.69
CA GLU A 19 6.02 17.25 -4.63
C GLU A 19 4.73 17.06 -5.43
N MET A 20 4.44 15.83 -5.84
CA MET A 20 3.19 15.55 -6.57
C MET A 20 1.97 15.66 -5.66
N ILE A 21 2.05 15.21 -4.40
CA ILE A 21 0.98 15.43 -3.41
C ILE A 21 0.74 16.94 -3.24
N GLU A 22 1.80 17.70 -3.00
CA GLU A 22 1.73 19.15 -2.85
C GLU A 22 1.12 19.82 -4.08
N TYR A 23 1.55 19.43 -5.28
CA TYR A 23 1.01 19.93 -6.54
C TYR A 23 -0.51 19.76 -6.64
N PHE A 24 -1.03 18.55 -6.35
CA PHE A 24 -2.47 18.29 -6.36
C PHE A 24 -3.20 19.19 -5.37
N LEU A 25 -2.70 19.29 -4.13
CA LEU A 25 -3.29 20.09 -3.07
C LEU A 25 -3.30 21.59 -3.39
N MET A 26 -2.20 22.13 -3.90
CA MET A 26 -2.09 23.54 -4.34
C MET A 26 -3.09 23.88 -5.46
N ARG A 27 -3.54 22.88 -6.22
CA ARG A 27 -4.53 23.02 -7.30
C ARG A 27 -5.96 22.75 -6.83
N GLY A 28 -6.16 22.49 -5.54
CA GLY A 28 -7.48 22.20 -4.96
C GLY A 28 -7.99 20.79 -5.25
N TYR A 29 -7.11 19.86 -5.62
CA TYR A 29 -7.45 18.45 -5.86
C TYR A 29 -6.88 17.56 -4.75
N THR A 30 -7.68 16.61 -4.28
CA THR A 30 -7.19 15.51 -3.43
C THR A 30 -6.79 14.35 -4.33
N PRO A 31 -5.55 13.83 -4.25
CA PRO A 31 -5.18 12.66 -5.03
C PRO A 31 -6.02 11.45 -4.59
N LEU A 32 -6.33 10.56 -5.53
CA LEU A 32 -7.21 9.40 -5.29
C LEU A 32 -6.48 8.28 -4.54
N LEU A 33 -6.08 8.59 -3.30
CA LEU A 33 -5.33 7.72 -2.41
C LEU A 33 -6.19 7.31 -1.20
N GLY A 34 -5.94 6.15 -0.62
CA GLY A 34 -6.65 5.66 0.56
C GLY A 34 -7.79 4.69 0.21
N VAL A 35 -8.94 4.83 0.85
CA VAL A 35 -10.10 3.94 0.77
C VAL A 35 -11.24 4.58 0.00
N GLU A 36 -11.73 3.92 -1.04
CA GLU A 36 -12.92 4.37 -1.77
C GLU A 36 -14.19 3.77 -1.18
N THR A 37 -14.16 2.47 -0.87
CA THR A 37 -15.30 1.72 -0.35
C THR A 37 -14.92 0.91 0.88
N ARG A 38 -15.92 0.50 1.68
CA ARG A 38 -15.67 -0.36 2.86
C ARG A 38 -15.03 -1.69 2.48
N ASP A 39 -15.26 -2.18 1.25
CA ASP A 39 -14.73 -3.45 0.77
C ASP A 39 -13.21 -3.38 0.50
N ASP A 40 -12.64 -2.17 0.41
CA ASP A 40 -11.19 -1.96 0.29
C ASP A 40 -10.45 -2.21 1.61
N VAL A 41 -11.17 -2.47 2.72
CA VAL A 41 -10.60 -2.70 4.05
C VAL A 41 -11.03 -4.06 4.59
N VAL A 42 -10.05 -4.91 4.87
CA VAL A 42 -10.28 -6.27 5.39
C VAL A 42 -9.37 -6.61 6.55
N VAL A 43 -9.75 -7.61 7.34
CA VAL A 43 -8.80 -8.27 8.26
C VAL A 43 -7.90 -9.18 7.42
N LEU A 44 -6.60 -8.94 7.50
CA LEU A 44 -5.58 -9.73 6.84
C LEU A 44 -5.43 -11.07 7.58
N ASP A 45 -5.47 -12.16 6.81
CA ASP A 45 -5.24 -13.52 7.25
C ASP A 45 -3.84 -14.04 6.83
N GLY A 46 -3.38 -15.12 7.45
CA GLY A 46 -2.13 -15.81 7.08
C GLY A 46 -2.27 -16.79 5.91
N GLU A 47 -3.46 -16.92 5.29
CA GLU A 47 -3.66 -17.80 4.13
C GLU A 47 -3.18 -17.15 2.84
N ASN A 48 -3.28 -15.82 2.76
CA ASN A 48 -2.84 -15.02 1.62
C ASN A 48 -1.45 -14.41 1.84
N LYS A 49 -0.71 -14.24 0.73
CA LYS A 49 0.47 -13.37 0.68
C LYS A 49 0.06 -11.99 0.17
N TYR A 50 0.59 -10.94 0.76
CA TYR A 50 0.20 -9.56 0.46
C TYR A 50 1.30 -8.82 -0.26
N LEU A 51 1.02 -8.40 -1.49
CA LEU A 51 1.94 -7.66 -2.35
C LEU A 51 1.84 -6.17 -2.06
N LEU A 52 2.95 -5.53 -1.69
CA LEU A 52 3.01 -4.09 -1.42
C LEU A 52 3.64 -3.36 -2.61
N ASP A 53 3.07 -2.23 -2.98
CA ASP A 53 3.66 -1.31 -3.96
C ASP A 53 4.50 -0.20 -3.29
N PRO A 54 5.32 0.54 -4.07
CA PRO A 54 6.17 1.60 -3.51
C PRO A 54 5.38 2.68 -2.76
N LEU A 55 4.24 3.12 -3.31
CA LEU A 55 3.39 4.11 -2.67
C LEU A 55 2.85 3.65 -1.32
N THR A 56 2.47 2.39 -1.17
CA THR A 56 1.99 1.86 0.10
C THR A 56 3.09 1.89 1.15
N LEU A 57 4.30 1.46 0.79
CA LEU A 57 5.45 1.54 1.70
C LEU A 57 5.74 2.99 2.09
N TYR A 58 5.66 3.91 1.13
CA TYR A 58 5.77 5.34 1.37
C TYR A 58 4.71 5.87 2.34
N VAL A 59 3.45 5.50 2.12
CA VAL A 59 2.33 5.92 2.95
C VAL A 59 2.52 5.43 4.38
N MET A 60 2.88 4.17 4.52
CA MET A 60 3.14 3.58 5.82
C MET A 60 4.33 4.21 6.52
N TYR A 61 5.39 4.54 5.76
CA TYR A 61 6.54 5.28 6.29
C TYR A 61 6.14 6.66 6.80
N LYS A 62 5.39 7.45 6.04
CA LYS A 62 4.97 8.80 6.45
C LYS A 62 4.04 8.76 7.67
N ALA A 63 3.14 7.78 7.69
CA ALA A 63 2.19 7.58 8.78
C ALA A 63 2.73 6.82 10.01
N ASP A 64 4.02 6.46 10.04
CA ASP A 64 4.63 5.68 11.14
C ASP A 64 3.95 4.32 11.41
N THR A 65 3.45 3.67 10.37
CA THR A 65 2.70 2.40 10.48
C THR A 65 3.49 1.17 10.03
N LEU A 66 4.75 1.34 9.60
CA LEU A 66 5.63 0.22 9.20
C LEU A 66 5.82 -0.84 10.29
N LYS A 67 5.83 -0.43 11.58
CA LYS A 67 5.92 -1.33 12.74
C LYS A 67 4.82 -2.40 12.77
N TYR A 68 3.64 -2.11 12.21
CA TYR A 68 2.53 -3.06 12.20
C TYR A 68 2.73 -4.20 11.20
N LEU A 69 3.55 -4.01 10.16
CA LEU A 69 3.98 -5.11 9.29
C LEU A 69 4.78 -6.14 10.08
N VAL A 70 5.68 -5.68 10.96
CA VAL A 70 6.51 -6.55 11.81
C VAL A 70 5.62 -7.36 12.76
N ILE A 71 4.64 -6.70 13.38
CA ILE A 71 3.68 -7.35 14.28
C ILE A 71 2.88 -8.43 13.55
N LEU A 72 2.28 -8.08 12.40
CA LEU A 72 1.48 -9.02 11.61
C LEU A 72 2.31 -10.19 11.09
N SER A 73 3.54 -9.92 10.63
CA SER A 73 4.43 -10.96 10.14
C SER A 73 4.82 -11.95 11.24
N ARG A 74 5.14 -11.47 12.44
CA ARG A 74 5.61 -12.34 13.55
C ARG A 74 4.50 -13.02 14.31
N LYS A 75 3.47 -12.26 14.69
CA LYS A 75 2.39 -12.77 15.55
C LYS A 75 1.33 -13.53 14.77
N LYS A 76 1.08 -13.12 13.51
CA LYS A 76 0.01 -13.67 12.68
C LYS A 76 0.53 -14.44 11.46
N ASN A 77 1.85 -14.61 11.35
CA ASN A 77 2.51 -15.34 10.26
C ASN A 77 2.11 -14.82 8.86
N ILE A 78 1.88 -13.51 8.75
CA ILE A 78 1.49 -12.87 7.49
C ILE A 78 2.74 -12.61 6.64
N VAL A 79 2.65 -12.98 5.36
CA VAL A 79 3.75 -12.81 4.42
C VAL A 79 3.51 -11.58 3.55
N PHE A 80 4.38 -10.59 3.70
CA PHE A 80 4.42 -9.42 2.82
C PHE A 80 5.47 -9.62 1.73
N LEU A 81 5.08 -9.34 0.49
CA LEU A 81 5.88 -9.48 -0.72
C LEU A 81 6.07 -8.12 -1.40
N VAL A 82 7.27 -7.83 -1.84
CA VAL A 82 7.63 -6.57 -2.48
C VAL A 82 8.45 -6.83 -3.74
N PRO A 83 8.28 -6.07 -4.83
CA PRO A 83 9.15 -6.21 -5.99
C PRO A 83 10.63 -6.03 -5.62
N GLU A 84 11.48 -6.93 -6.10
CA GLU A 84 12.94 -6.88 -5.88
C GLU A 84 13.55 -5.54 -6.33
N THR A 85 13.00 -4.93 -7.38
CA THR A 85 13.41 -3.64 -7.93
C THR A 85 13.32 -2.48 -6.94
N ILE A 86 12.53 -2.61 -5.86
CA ILE A 86 12.38 -1.58 -4.83
C ILE A 86 12.96 -2.00 -3.48
N ARG A 87 13.80 -3.04 -3.44
CA ARG A 87 14.46 -3.52 -2.21
C ARG A 87 15.13 -2.39 -1.43
N TYR A 88 16.08 -1.69 -2.06
CA TYR A 88 16.84 -0.62 -1.42
C TYR A 88 15.96 0.54 -0.96
N TYR A 89 14.90 0.84 -1.71
CA TYR A 89 13.91 1.84 -1.31
C TYR A 89 13.19 1.42 -0.03
N ALA A 90 12.67 0.19 0.01
CA ALA A 90 12.01 -0.36 1.20
C ALA A 90 12.96 -0.38 2.41
N GLU A 91 14.18 -0.91 2.24
CA GLU A 91 15.22 -0.95 3.27
C GLU A 91 15.52 0.44 3.85
N THR A 92 15.61 1.45 2.98
CA THR A 92 15.87 2.84 3.39
C THR A 92 14.73 3.40 4.24
N LEU A 93 13.47 3.17 3.85
CA LEU A 93 12.31 3.65 4.61
C LEU A 93 12.26 3.06 6.02
N PHE A 94 12.56 1.77 6.16
CA PHE A 94 12.60 1.11 7.47
C PHE A 94 13.77 1.58 8.33
N THR A 95 14.96 1.71 7.72
CA THR A 95 16.17 2.18 8.42
C THR A 95 15.96 3.60 8.96
N ASN A 96 15.35 4.49 8.17
CA ASN A 96 15.07 5.87 8.58
C ASN A 96 14.08 5.98 9.75
N ARG A 97 13.25 4.96 9.97
CA ARG A 97 12.35 4.90 11.14
C ARG A 97 13.00 4.27 12.38
N LEU A 98 14.29 3.95 12.33
CA LEU A 98 15.03 3.28 13.41
C LEU A 98 14.31 2.02 13.92
N LEU A 99 13.49 1.39 13.09
CA LEU A 99 12.96 0.07 13.40
C LEU A 99 14.17 -0.84 13.46
N ASP A 100 14.42 -1.45 14.62
CA ASP A 100 15.60 -2.27 14.90
C ASP A 100 15.98 -3.05 13.64
N TYR A 101 17.09 -2.67 13.01
CA TYR A 101 17.48 -3.10 11.66
C TYR A 101 17.51 -4.64 11.52
N LEU A 102 17.67 -5.34 12.65
CA LEU A 102 17.66 -6.79 12.78
C LEU A 102 16.28 -7.44 12.58
N ASP A 103 15.20 -6.69 12.77
CA ASP A 103 13.82 -7.19 12.65
C ASP A 103 13.25 -7.02 11.23
N PHE A 104 13.89 -6.19 10.41
CA PHE A 104 13.44 -5.86 9.06
C PHE A 104 13.66 -6.99 8.05
N GLU A 105 14.86 -7.61 8.02
CA GLU A 105 15.22 -8.64 7.02
C GLU A 105 14.23 -9.81 6.97
N LYS A 106 13.46 -10.03 8.05
CA LYS A 106 12.49 -11.11 8.16
C LYS A 106 11.04 -10.66 7.91
N THR A 107 10.78 -9.36 7.80
CA THR A 107 9.42 -8.82 7.68
C THR A 107 8.96 -8.75 6.22
N LEU A 108 9.83 -8.27 5.32
CA LEU A 108 9.53 -8.19 3.89
C LEU A 108 10.22 -9.31 3.14
N ASN A 109 9.46 -9.99 2.28
CA ASN A 109 10.00 -10.92 1.30
C ASN A 109 10.02 -10.23 -0.06
N TYR A 110 11.01 -10.55 -0.89
CA TYR A 110 11.15 -9.96 -2.20
C TYR A 110 10.90 -10.98 -3.30
N PHE A 111 10.32 -10.52 -4.40
CA PHE A 111 10.07 -11.36 -5.57
C PHE A 111 10.63 -10.74 -6.84
N GLU A 112 11.11 -11.59 -7.74
CA GLU A 112 11.63 -11.17 -9.04
C GLU A 112 10.52 -10.64 -9.94
N MET A 113 10.83 -9.59 -10.70
CA MET A 113 9.89 -8.97 -11.63
C MET A 113 9.38 -9.99 -12.66
N PRO A 114 8.07 -10.29 -12.69
CA PRO A 114 7.53 -11.19 -13.67
C PRO A 114 7.57 -10.55 -15.06
N ILE A 115 7.59 -11.39 -16.11
CA ILE A 115 7.32 -10.92 -17.47
C ILE A 115 5.90 -10.36 -17.52
N ILE A 116 5.79 -9.05 -17.77
CA ILE A 116 4.54 -8.29 -17.84
C ILE A 116 3.89 -8.53 -19.20
N SER A 117 2.64 -8.99 -19.20
CA SER A 117 1.88 -9.19 -20.44
C SER A 117 1.64 -7.88 -21.20
N SER A 118 1.54 -7.95 -22.53
CA SER A 118 1.31 -6.79 -23.40
C SER A 118 0.01 -6.03 -23.07
N ARG A 119 -0.99 -6.72 -22.51
CA ARG A 119 -2.25 -6.11 -22.05
C ARG A 119 -2.02 -5.19 -20.84
N ILE A 120 -1.20 -5.61 -19.88
CA ILE A 120 -0.86 -4.83 -18.68
C ILE A 120 0.12 -3.71 -19.02
N GLN A 121 1.08 -3.93 -19.93
CA GLN A 121 2.03 -2.90 -20.36
C GLN A 121 1.38 -1.65 -20.95
N LYS A 122 0.17 -1.78 -21.53
CA LYS A 122 -0.61 -0.65 -22.06
C LYS A 122 -1.35 0.14 -20.99
N SER A 123 -1.32 -0.30 -19.73
CA SER A 123 -1.91 0.42 -18.61
C SER A 123 -1.10 1.67 -18.27
N ARG A 124 -1.76 2.67 -17.69
CA ARG A 124 -1.11 3.87 -17.14
C ARG A 124 -0.74 3.62 -15.68
N LEU A 125 0.03 2.55 -15.46
CA LEU A 125 0.58 2.12 -14.18
C LEU A 125 2.10 2.06 -14.31
N THR A 126 2.83 2.28 -13.23
CA THR A 126 4.29 2.10 -13.16
C THR A 126 4.67 0.63 -13.37
N ARG A 127 5.93 0.36 -13.70
CA ARG A 127 6.41 -1.03 -13.84
C ARG A 127 6.21 -1.86 -12.57
N ASN A 128 6.38 -1.27 -11.39
CA ASN A 128 6.21 -1.97 -10.11
C ASN A 128 4.74 -2.33 -9.85
N GLU A 129 3.80 -1.41 -10.13
CA GLU A 129 2.36 -1.68 -10.06
C GLU A 129 1.94 -2.77 -11.04
N GLN A 130 2.43 -2.70 -12.28
CA GLN A 130 2.20 -3.75 -13.28
C GLN A 130 2.74 -5.11 -12.84
N ALA A 131 3.90 -5.13 -12.18
CA ALA A 131 4.55 -6.34 -11.70
C ALA A 131 3.80 -7.01 -10.56
N ILE A 132 3.35 -6.26 -9.54
CA ILE A 132 2.56 -6.84 -8.44
C ILE A 132 1.24 -7.43 -8.97
N ILE A 133 0.58 -6.75 -9.92
CA ILE A 133 -0.65 -7.24 -10.54
C ILE A 133 -0.38 -8.50 -11.36
N GLN A 134 0.66 -8.48 -12.19
CA GLN A 134 1.05 -9.65 -12.99
C GLN A 134 1.46 -10.85 -12.12
N TYR A 135 2.12 -10.60 -10.99
CA TYR A 135 2.48 -11.62 -10.00
C TYR A 135 1.22 -12.22 -9.38
N ALA A 136 0.28 -11.38 -8.94
CA ALA A 136 -0.95 -11.82 -8.30
C ALA A 136 -1.83 -12.66 -9.23
N ILE A 137 -1.92 -12.31 -10.51
CA ILE A 137 -2.65 -13.09 -11.52
C ILE A 137 -2.08 -14.51 -11.66
N LYS A 138 -0.76 -14.67 -11.53
CA LYS A 138 -0.07 -15.96 -11.72
C LYS A 138 -0.08 -16.85 -10.48
N HIS A 139 -0.23 -16.27 -9.29
CA HIS A 139 -0.07 -16.98 -8.03
C HIS A 139 -1.38 -16.98 -7.24
N LYS A 140 -1.88 -18.18 -6.92
CA LYS A 140 -3.03 -18.34 -6.03
C LYS A 140 -2.71 -17.80 -4.63
N ASN A 141 -3.75 -17.42 -3.89
CA ASN A 141 -3.66 -16.93 -2.51
C ASN A 141 -2.74 -15.71 -2.39
N THR A 142 -2.88 -14.77 -3.32
CA THR A 142 -2.21 -13.49 -3.27
C THR A 142 -3.24 -12.36 -3.33
N ALA A 143 -2.97 -11.31 -2.57
CA ALA A 143 -3.75 -10.08 -2.60
C ALA A 143 -2.78 -8.89 -2.67
N ILE A 144 -3.26 -7.77 -3.18
CA ILE A 144 -2.49 -6.52 -3.27
C ILE A 144 -2.89 -5.62 -2.12
N ILE A 145 -1.91 -4.97 -1.49
CA ILE A 145 -2.14 -3.77 -0.68
C ILE A 145 -1.56 -2.60 -1.46
N SER A 146 -2.44 -1.69 -1.87
CA SER A 146 -2.09 -0.47 -2.58
C SER A 146 -2.95 0.65 -2.05
N ASP A 147 -2.37 1.80 -1.68
CA ASP A 147 -3.16 2.99 -1.36
C ASP A 147 -3.61 3.77 -2.60
N ASP A 148 -3.17 3.38 -3.80
CA ASP A 148 -3.66 3.96 -5.04
C ASP A 148 -4.98 3.30 -5.48
N ILE A 149 -6.08 4.07 -5.47
CA ILE A 149 -7.42 3.57 -5.85
C ILE A 149 -7.42 3.07 -7.31
N LYS A 150 -6.69 3.72 -8.22
CA LYS A 150 -6.65 3.32 -9.64
C LYS A 150 -5.91 2.00 -9.83
N THR A 151 -4.84 1.77 -9.06
CA THR A 151 -4.10 0.50 -9.09
C THR A 151 -4.96 -0.66 -8.60
N ARG A 152 -5.70 -0.47 -7.48
CA ARG A 152 -6.65 -1.50 -6.98
C ARG A 152 -7.75 -1.81 -8.00
N LYS A 153 -8.42 -0.77 -8.53
CA LYS A 153 -9.45 -0.93 -9.58
C LYS A 153 -8.92 -1.63 -10.82
N TYR A 154 -7.67 -1.38 -11.21
CA TYR A 154 -7.08 -2.07 -12.35
C TYR A 154 -6.85 -3.55 -12.03
N ALA A 155 -6.36 -3.89 -10.84
CA ALA A 155 -6.16 -5.27 -10.41
C ALA A 155 -7.47 -6.08 -10.37
N GLU A 156 -8.55 -5.48 -9.86
CA GLU A 156 -9.87 -6.09 -9.76
C GLU A 156 -10.44 -6.52 -11.12
N LYS A 157 -10.13 -5.79 -12.20
CA LYS A 157 -10.52 -6.16 -13.58
C LYS A 157 -9.96 -7.51 -14.03
N TYR A 158 -8.97 -8.05 -13.31
CA TYR A 158 -8.36 -9.36 -13.53
C TYR A 158 -8.68 -10.38 -12.43
N GLY A 159 -9.65 -10.06 -11.55
CA GLY A 159 -10.04 -10.93 -10.44
C GLY A 159 -9.02 -10.99 -9.31
N VAL A 160 -8.08 -10.04 -9.25
CA VAL A 160 -7.11 -9.94 -8.16
C VAL A 160 -7.73 -9.14 -7.02
N LYS A 161 -7.70 -9.70 -5.81
CA LYS A 161 -8.10 -9.01 -4.58
C LYS A 161 -7.11 -7.89 -4.27
N ALA A 162 -7.60 -6.69 -4.00
CA ALA A 162 -6.77 -5.54 -3.68
C ALA A 162 -7.41 -4.70 -2.57
N TYR A 163 -6.60 -4.25 -1.61
CA TYR A 163 -7.04 -3.56 -0.40
C TYR A 163 -6.15 -2.35 -0.09
N SER A 164 -6.62 -1.40 0.71
CA SER A 164 -5.82 -0.27 1.22
C SER A 164 -4.93 -0.70 2.39
N SER A 165 -3.85 0.04 2.64
CA SER A 165 -2.98 -0.14 3.80
C SER A 165 -3.71 0.02 5.14
N ILE A 166 -4.89 0.65 5.16
CA ILE A 166 -5.75 0.67 6.35
C ILE A 166 -6.09 -0.74 6.83
N SER A 167 -6.13 -1.75 5.94
CA SER A 167 -6.31 -3.16 6.32
C SER A 167 -5.24 -3.65 7.29
N ILE A 168 -4.03 -3.10 7.24
CA ILE A 168 -2.94 -3.44 8.16
C ILE A 168 -3.28 -2.96 9.57
N LEU A 169 -3.70 -1.69 9.72
CA LEU A 169 -4.15 -1.16 11.01
C LEU A 169 -5.39 -1.89 11.52
N TYR A 170 -6.33 -2.16 10.62
CA TYR A 170 -7.55 -2.88 10.93
C TYR A 170 -7.28 -4.27 11.50
N SER A 171 -6.24 -4.92 10.98
CA SER A 171 -5.82 -6.26 11.41
C SER A 171 -5.09 -6.29 12.74
N VAL A 172 -4.58 -5.16 13.23
CA VAL A 172 -3.93 -5.02 14.54
C VAL A 172 -4.73 -4.14 15.49
N LYS A 173 -5.99 -3.84 15.19
CA LYS A 173 -6.78 -2.84 15.93
C LYS A 173 -6.82 -3.08 17.44
N ASP A 174 -6.88 -4.34 17.87
CA ASP A 174 -6.97 -4.74 19.28
C ASP A 174 -5.61 -4.64 20.00
N GLU A 175 -4.54 -4.40 19.24
CA GLU A 175 -3.15 -4.24 19.69
C GLU A 175 -2.70 -2.77 19.62
N LEU A 176 -3.57 -1.87 19.13
CA LEU A 176 -3.30 -0.43 19.08
C LEU A 176 -3.55 0.19 20.46
N GLU A 177 -2.52 0.81 21.04
CA GLU A 177 -2.65 1.57 22.29
C GLU A 177 -3.51 2.83 22.08
N ASP A 178 -3.38 3.48 20.92
CA ASP A 178 -4.14 4.67 20.53
C ASP A 178 -4.53 4.61 19.04
N PRO A 179 -5.71 4.04 18.72
CA PRO A 179 -6.24 3.99 17.35
C PRO A 179 -6.45 5.37 16.73
N LEU A 180 -6.81 6.37 17.54
CA LEU A 180 -7.08 7.73 17.09
C LEU A 180 -5.81 8.37 16.54
N THR A 181 -4.71 8.30 17.30
CA THR A 181 -3.41 8.80 16.85
C THR A 181 -2.93 8.08 15.58
N CYS A 182 -3.12 6.76 15.48
CA CYS A 182 -2.75 6.01 14.27
C CYS A 182 -3.48 6.51 13.03
N ILE A 183 -4.78 6.77 13.15
CA ILE A 183 -5.60 7.29 12.07
C ILE A 183 -5.23 8.74 11.73
N TYR A 184 -4.90 9.58 12.72
CA TYR A 184 -4.39 10.93 12.46
C TYR A 184 -3.03 10.92 11.76
N MET A 185 -2.15 9.99 12.09
CA MET A 185 -0.86 9.86 11.39
C MET A 185 -1.05 9.47 9.92
N LEU A 186 -2.08 8.69 9.58
CA LEU A 186 -2.44 8.41 8.18
C LEU A 186 -2.86 9.67 7.40
N LYS A 187 -3.35 10.72 8.09
CA LYS A 187 -3.67 12.02 7.48
C LYS A 187 -2.42 12.87 7.18
N SER A 188 -1.22 12.41 7.52
CA SER A 188 0.04 13.04 7.06
C SER A 188 0.18 13.01 5.52
N ILE A 189 -0.56 12.11 4.88
CA ILE A 189 -0.81 12.08 3.45
C ILE A 189 -2.32 12.33 3.27
N PRO A 190 -2.75 13.02 2.20
CA PRO A 190 -4.17 13.27 1.94
C PRO A 190 -4.90 11.99 1.48
N LEU A 191 -4.95 10.98 2.34
CA LEU A 191 -5.70 9.75 2.13
C LEU A 191 -7.18 10.00 2.34
N ILE A 192 -8.00 9.46 1.45
CA ILE A 192 -9.43 9.34 1.61
C ILE A 192 -9.67 8.24 2.66
N ILE A 193 -10.28 8.61 3.79
CA ILE A 193 -10.68 7.68 4.84
C ILE A 193 -12.17 7.89 5.12
N PRO A 194 -13.06 7.03 4.60
CA PRO A 194 -14.50 7.18 4.78
C PRO A 194 -14.92 7.09 6.26
N PRO A 195 -16.01 7.77 6.68
CA PRO A 195 -16.52 7.69 8.05
C PRO A 195 -16.79 6.25 8.53
N SER A 196 -17.27 5.39 7.63
CA SER A 196 -17.53 3.97 7.91
C SER A 196 -16.28 3.19 8.34
N VAL A 197 -15.09 3.63 7.94
CA VAL A 197 -13.80 3.08 8.41
C VAL A 197 -13.48 3.62 9.80
N MET A 198 -13.69 4.92 10.03
CA MET A 198 -13.45 5.59 11.31
C MET A 198 -14.30 4.99 12.45
N GLU A 199 -15.56 4.64 12.14
CA GLU A 199 -16.48 3.98 13.07
C GLU A 199 -15.92 2.68 13.61
N VAL A 200 -15.20 1.90 12.80
CA VAL A 200 -14.68 0.61 13.28
C VAL A 200 -13.51 0.76 14.25
N PHE A 201 -12.83 1.89 14.22
CA PHE A 201 -11.83 2.25 15.22
C PHE A 201 -12.43 2.97 16.44
N ASN A 202 -13.77 3.09 16.53
CA ASN A 202 -14.49 3.83 17.56
C ASN A 202 -14.09 5.31 17.66
N ILE A 203 -13.83 5.94 16.52
CA ILE A 203 -13.38 7.36 16.45
C ILE A 203 -14.55 8.33 16.12
N ALA A 204 -15.79 7.80 16.01
CA ALA A 204 -16.98 8.59 15.69
C ALA A 204 -17.69 9.12 16.95
#